data_AF-A0A964YZV4-F1
#
_entry.id   AF-A0A964YZV4-F1
#
_cell.length_a   1.000
_cell.length_b   1.000
_cell.length_c   1.000
_cell.angle_alpha   90.00
_cell.angle_beta   90.00
_cell.angle_gamma   90.00
#
_symmetry.space_group_name_H-M   'P 1'
#
loop_
_entity.id
_entity.type
_entity.pdbx_description
1 polymer ?
#
loop_
_entity_poly.entity_id
_entity_poly.type
_entity_poly.pdbx_seq_one_letter_code
_entity_poly.pdbx_strand_id
1 'polypeptide(L)'
;MIIITENISFKDQVNLLSSASHVITYNGSSLVNTLFMHENTQIIEIRNSVLQQHDAYMFWSKWFNRKYHVLKCFGANSAQEIIDAIQFDDQIIL
;
A
#
# COMPACT_ATOMS: atom_id res chain seq x y z
N MET A 1 9.14 -8.22 -5.02
CA MET A 1 8.20 -9.30 -4.67
C MET A 1 6.84 -8.67 -4.46
N ILE A 2 5.78 -9.25 -5.05
CA ILE A 2 4.40 -8.80 -4.88
C ILE A 2 3.70 -9.80 -3.97
N ILE A 3 2.99 -9.30 -2.95
CA ILE A 3 2.29 -10.12 -1.97
C ILE A 3 0.88 -9.58 -1.81
N ILE A 4 -0.06 -10.51 -1.71
CA ILE A 4 -1.44 -10.25 -1.34
C ILE A 4 -1.53 -10.63 0.14
N THR A 5 -1.66 -9.64 1.03
CA THR A 5 -1.56 -9.86 2.48
C THR A 5 -2.72 -10.71 3.00
N GLU A 6 -3.86 -10.65 2.33
CA GLU A 6 -5.06 -11.46 2.61
C GLU A 6 -4.84 -12.97 2.39
N ASN A 7 -3.82 -13.35 1.61
CA ASN A 7 -3.52 -14.75 1.32
C ASN A 7 -2.55 -15.39 2.32
N ILE A 8 -2.02 -14.63 3.29
CA ILE A 8 -1.02 -15.11 4.24
C ILE A 8 -1.41 -14.79 5.67
N SER A 9 -0.98 -15.63 6.61
CA SER A 9 -1.29 -15.44 8.02
C SER A 9 -0.68 -14.14 8.54
N PHE A 10 -1.29 -13.53 9.57
CA PHE A 10 -0.74 -12.33 10.19
C PHE A 10 0.72 -12.53 10.67
N LYS A 11 1.03 -13.72 11.20
CA LYS A 11 2.40 -14.07 11.61
C LYS A 11 3.37 -14.02 10.44
N ASP A 12 2.97 -14.52 9.28
CA ASP A 12 3.81 -14.50 8.08
C ASP A 12 3.96 -13.09 7.51
N GLN A 13 2.90 -12.27 7.58
CA GLN A 13 2.97 -10.85 7.24
C GLN A 13 4.01 -10.13 8.10
N VAL A 14 3.97 -10.34 9.42
CA VAL A 14 4.92 -9.73 10.37
C VAL A 14 6.35 -10.20 10.09
N ASN A 15 6.58 -11.52 9.98
CA ASN A 15 7.92 -12.07 9.73
C ASN A 15 8.51 -11.55 8.42
N LEU A 16 7.68 -11.44 7.39
CA LEU A 16 8.13 -10.95 6.10
C LEU A 16 8.48 -9.46 6.19
N LEU A 17 7.54 -8.66 6.67
CA LEU A 17 7.66 -7.20 6.68
C LEU A 17 8.70 -6.72 7.69
N SER A 18 8.96 -7.46 8.77
CA SER A 18 10.04 -7.13 9.70
C SER A 18 11.40 -7.08 8.99
N SER A 19 11.63 -7.95 8.01
CA SER A 19 12.89 -8.00 7.26
C SER A 19 12.96 -7.05 6.05
N ALA A 20 11.86 -6.37 5.71
CA ALA A 20 11.78 -5.55 4.52
C ALA A 20 12.51 -4.20 4.72
N SER A 21 13.37 -3.84 3.77
CA SER A 21 14.00 -2.51 3.72
C SER A 21 13.16 -1.47 2.99
N HIS A 22 12.26 -1.92 2.10
CA HIS A 22 11.36 -1.09 1.30
C HIS A 22 10.00 -1.75 1.20
N VAL A 23 8.94 -0.96 1.36
CA VAL A 23 7.56 -1.40 1.21
C VAL A 23 6.79 -0.39 0.40
N ILE A 24 6.04 -0.88 -0.58
CA ILE A 24 5.11 -0.09 -1.39
C ILE A 24 3.72 -0.69 -1.18
N THR A 25 2.75 0.11 -0.77
CA THR A 25 1.38 -0.36 -0.48
C THR A 25 0.34 0.70 -0.82
N TYR A 26 -0.87 0.28 -1.18
CA TYR A 26 -2.03 1.16 -1.40
C TYR A 26 -3.13 0.98 -0.35
N ASN A 27 -3.00 -0.04 0.50
CA ASN A 27 -4.04 -0.44 1.45
C ASN A 27 -3.64 -0.03 2.88
N GLY A 28 -4.50 0.78 3.51
CA GLY A 28 -4.31 1.25 4.89
C GLY A 28 -4.24 0.13 5.92
N SER A 29 -4.92 -1.00 5.71
CA SER A 29 -4.84 -2.15 6.64
C SER A 29 -3.47 -2.81 6.63
N SER A 30 -2.81 -2.87 5.46
CA SER A 30 -1.45 -3.40 5.34
C SER A 30 -0.40 -2.47 5.97
N LEU A 31 -0.72 -1.20 6.20
CA LEU A 31 0.16 -0.25 6.90
C LEU A 31 0.23 -0.50 8.41
N VAL A 32 -0.72 -1.21 9.02
CA VAL A 32 -0.61 -1.61 10.44
C VAL A 32 0.66 -2.46 10.64
N ASN A 33 1.02 -3.25 9.65
CA ASN A 33 2.23 -4.08 9.71
C ASN A 33 3.53 -3.26 9.72
N THR A 34 3.49 -1.96 9.39
CA THR A 34 4.66 -1.08 9.50
C THR A 34 5.17 -0.97 10.91
N LEU A 35 4.33 -1.20 11.92
CA LEU A 35 4.72 -1.25 13.34
C LEU A 35 5.88 -2.22 13.60
N PHE A 36 5.95 -3.32 12.85
CA PHE A 36 6.92 -4.40 13.07
C PHE A 36 8.17 -4.31 12.19
N MET A 37 8.31 -3.26 11.38
CA MET A 37 9.46 -3.07 10.49
C MET A 37 10.69 -2.54 11.25
N HIS A 38 11.89 -2.85 10.77
CA HIS A 38 13.12 -2.25 11.31
C HIS A 38 13.19 -0.73 11.08
N GLU A 39 14.05 -0.05 11.83
CA GLU A 39 14.38 1.36 11.61
C GLU A 39 14.95 1.58 10.20
N ASN A 40 14.87 2.82 9.70
CA ASN A 40 15.34 3.24 8.37
C ASN A 40 14.64 2.60 7.16
N THR A 41 13.66 1.72 7.38
CA THR A 41 12.79 1.18 6.34
C THR A 41 12.14 2.32 5.54
N GLN A 42 12.09 2.17 4.22
CA GLN A 42 11.39 3.07 3.31
C GLN A 42 9.97 2.56 3.09
N ILE A 43 8.97 3.40 3.38
CA ILE A 43 7.56 3.09 3.15
C ILE A 43 7.04 4.08 2.11
N ILE A 44 6.45 3.55 1.05
CA ILE A 44 5.77 4.33 0.01
C ILE A 44 4.30 3.93 0.03
N GLU A 45 3.45 4.83 0.49
CA GLU A 45 2.00 4.65 0.41
C GLU A 45 1.46 5.29 -0.87
N ILE A 46 0.73 4.51 -1.66
CA ILE A 46 -0.01 4.99 -2.82
C ILE A 46 -1.38 5.44 -2.32
N ARG A 47 -1.66 6.74 -2.44
CA ARG A 47 -2.92 7.35 -2.01
C ARG A 47 -3.69 7.90 -3.21
N ASN A 48 -5.01 7.73 -3.21
CA ASN A 48 -5.85 8.50 -4.12
C ASN A 48 -5.80 9.98 -3.70
N SER A 49 -5.57 10.89 -4.65
CA SER A 49 -5.46 12.33 -4.41
C SER A 49 -6.76 12.98 -3.91
N VAL A 50 -7.90 12.37 -4.17
CA VAL A 50 -9.25 12.88 -3.84
C VAL A 50 -9.72 12.41 -2.47
N LEU A 51 -9.26 11.25 -2.00
CA LEU A 51 -9.71 10.68 -0.74
C LEU A 51 -8.95 11.29 0.45
N GLN A 52 -9.70 11.79 1.43
CA GLN A 52 -9.12 12.20 2.70
C GLN A 52 -8.69 10.94 3.48
N GLN A 53 -7.39 10.83 3.75
CA GLN A 53 -6.82 9.71 4.51
C GLN A 53 -6.11 10.22 5.76
N HIS A 54 -6.12 9.38 6.80
CA HIS A 54 -5.50 9.72 8.08
C HIS A 54 -3.97 9.57 8.03
N ASP A 55 -3.27 10.52 8.64
CA ASP A 55 -1.80 10.57 8.65
C ASP A 55 -1.15 9.74 9.78
N ALA A 56 -1.92 8.88 10.46
CA ALA A 56 -1.44 8.09 11.60
C ALA A 56 -0.14 7.32 11.29
N TYR A 57 -0.05 6.69 10.11
CA TYR A 57 1.12 5.92 9.69
C TYR A 57 2.35 6.80 9.39
N MET A 58 2.13 8.03 8.93
CA MET A 58 3.21 9.02 8.80
C MET A 58 3.76 9.40 10.18
N PHE A 59 2.89 9.63 11.16
CA PHE A 59 3.30 9.94 12.53
C PHE A 59 4.07 8.77 13.17
N TRP A 60 3.58 7.53 13.03
CA TRP A 60 4.27 6.35 13.54
C TRP A 60 5.63 6.16 12.86
N SER A 61 5.72 6.37 11.55
CA SER A 61 6.99 6.24 10.85
C SER A 61 8.04 7.22 11.38
N LYS A 62 7.66 8.46 11.69
CA LYS A 62 8.55 9.42 12.35
C LYS A 62 8.98 8.93 13.75
N TRP A 63 8.03 8.42 14.53
CA TRP A 63 8.30 7.93 15.88
C TRP A 63 9.30 6.75 15.91
N PHE A 64 9.19 5.84 14.93
CA PHE A 64 10.05 4.66 14.82
C PHE A 64 11.26 4.86 13.89
N ASN A 65 11.63 6.10 13.57
CA ASN A 65 12.78 6.41 12.71
C ASN A 65 12.75 5.71 11.34
N ARG A 66 11.58 5.69 10.69
CA ARG A 66 11.33 5.15 9.34
C ARG A 66 11.05 6.29 8.37
N LYS A 67 11.35 6.10 7.09
CA LYS A 67 11.08 7.11 6.06
C LYS A 67 9.77 6.81 5.37
N TYR A 68 8.84 7.76 5.45
CA TYR A 68 7.50 7.63 4.89
C TYR A 68 7.30 8.58 3.74
N HIS A 69 6.89 8.05 2.60
CA HIS A 69 6.62 8.79 1.39
C HIS A 69 5.20 8.50 0.93
N VAL A 70 4.55 9.50 0.37
CA VAL A 70 3.21 9.38 -0.20
C VAL A 70 3.30 9.63 -1.69
N LEU A 71 2.90 8.64 -2.48
CA LEU A 71 2.68 8.80 -3.91
C LEU A 71 1.18 9.04 -4.12
N LYS A 72 0.82 10.24 -4.57
CA LYS A 72 -0.56 10.56 -4.93
C LYS A 72 -0.86 10.10 -6.34
N CYS A 73 -1.88 9.28 -6.51
CA CYS A 73 -2.43 8.91 -7.81
C CYS A 73 -3.79 9.59 -8.01
N PHE A 74 -4.05 10.03 -9.25
CA PHE A 74 -5.39 10.39 -9.68
C PHE A 74 -6.09 9.08 -10.04
N GLY A 75 -6.69 8.45 -9.02
CA GLY A 75 -7.60 7.34 -9.26
C GLY A 75 -8.88 7.87 -9.88
N ALA A 76 -9.57 7.00 -10.60
CA ALA A 76 -10.93 7.22 -11.06
C ALA A 76 -11.81 7.83 -9.94
N ASN A 77 -12.47 8.95 -10.23
CA ASN A 77 -13.27 9.76 -9.29
C ASN A 77 -14.58 9.08 -8.89
N SER A 78 -14.89 7.93 -9.49
CA SER A 78 -16.10 7.16 -9.20
C SER A 78 -15.87 5.67 -9.45
N ALA A 79 -16.69 4.83 -8.82
CA ALA A 79 -16.75 3.40 -9.16
C ALA A 79 -17.08 3.19 -10.65
N GLN A 80 -17.81 4.12 -11.28
CA GLN A 80 -18.12 4.08 -12.70
C GLN A 80 -16.87 4.26 -13.57
N GLU A 81 -16.01 5.23 -13.24
CA GLU A 81 -14.74 5.42 -13.96
C GLU A 81 -13.79 4.20 -13.82
N ILE A 82 -13.87 3.47 -12.70
CA ILE A 82 -13.15 2.19 -12.53
C ILE A 82 -13.76 1.10 -13.42
N ILE A 83 -15.10 0.97 -13.45
CA ILE A 83 -15.83 -0.01 -14.28
C ILE A 83 -15.56 0.24 -15.77
N ASP A 84 -15.57 1.51 -16.20
CA ASP A 84 -15.30 1.92 -17.58
C ASP A 84 -13.85 1.60 -17.99
N ALA A 85 -12.89 1.69 -17.06
CA ALA A 85 -11.50 1.30 -17.29
C ALA A 85 -11.25 -0.23 -17.24
N ILE A 86 -12.16 -1.00 -16.63
CA ILE A 86 -12.10 -2.46 -16.50
C ILE A 86 -12.87 -3.16 -17.64
N GLN A 87 -13.46 -2.43 -18.61
CA GLN A 87 -13.94 -3.05 -19.83
C GLN A 87 -12.78 -3.81 -20.50
N PHE A 88 -12.77 -5.13 -20.30
CA PHE A 88 -11.74 -6.01 -20.80
C PHE A 88 -11.67 -5.86 -22.31
N ASP A 89 -10.46 -5.59 -22.79
CA ASP A 89 -10.11 -5.71 -24.20
C ASP A 89 -10.30 -7.20 -24.55
N ASP A 90 -11.48 -7.58 -25.02
CA ASP A 90 -11.81 -8.91 -25.56
C ASP A 90 -11.10 -9.14 -26.91
N GLN A 91 -9.85 -8.68 -27.05
CA GLN A 91 -8.95 -9.01 -28.15
C GLN A 91 -7.71 -9.73 -27.62
N ILE A 92 -7.93 -10.91 -27.03
CA ILE A 92 -7.00 -12.02 -27.23
C ILE A 92 -7.19 -12.45 -28.69
N ILE A 93 -6.38 -11.88 -29.59
CA ILE A 93 -6.16 -12.48 -30.90
C ILE A 93 -5.23 -13.68 -30.67
N LEU A 94 -5.80 -14.87 -30.87
CA LEU A 94 -5.10 -16.15 -31.01
C LEU A 94 -4.03 -16.10 -32.09
#